data_AF-X1J1Z1-F1
#
_entry.id   AF-X1J1Z1-F1
#
_cell.length_a   1.000
_cell.length_b   1.000
_cell.length_c   1.000
_cell.angle_alpha   90.00
_cell.angle_beta   90.00
_cell.angle_gamma   90.00
#
_symmetry.space_group_name_H-M   'P 1'
#
loop_
_entity.id
_entity.type
_entity.pdbx_description
1 polymer ?
#
loop_
_entity_poly.entity_id
_entity_poly.type
_entity_poly.pdbx_seq_one_letter_code
_entity_poly.pdbx_strand_id
1 'polypeptide(L)'
;MSRCKNPYPEFFVDEVSGIKVLDIRHEIWVEGYKAGSEDRQTIKTVIRCQNDMVMVFDNKGEQIPEYQGQYEEIKEKILKDAPTDAVFGYFPDYDTELQTVPREEW
;
A
#
# COMPACT_ATOMS: atom_id res chain seq x y z
N MET A 1 -0.55 0.67 -10.69
CA MET A 1 -0.95 -0.72 -10.35
C MET A 1 -2.41 -0.93 -10.73
N SER A 2 -2.70 -1.91 -11.60
CA SER A 2 -4.09 -2.28 -11.93
C SER A 2 -4.77 -2.85 -10.69
N ARG A 3 -5.82 -2.19 -10.20
CA ARG A 3 -6.73 -2.79 -9.23
C ARG A 3 -7.44 -3.94 -9.95
N CYS A 4 -7.03 -5.18 -9.74
CA CYS A 4 -7.84 -6.33 -10.16
C CYS A 4 -9.21 -6.17 -9.52
N LYS A 5 -10.24 -5.94 -10.33
CA LYS A 5 -11.63 -5.87 -9.86
C LYS A 5 -12.11 -7.29 -9.62
N ASN A 6 -12.79 -7.52 -8.50
CA ASN A 6 -13.44 -8.80 -8.23
C ASN A 6 -14.42 -9.09 -9.38
N PRO A 7 -14.27 -10.21 -10.12
CA PRO A 7 -15.19 -10.55 -11.21
C PRO A 7 -16.56 -11.03 -10.70
N TYR A 8 -16.68 -11.34 -9.40
CA TYR A 8 -17.93 -11.80 -8.79
C TYR A 8 -18.68 -10.64 -8.14
N PRO A 9 -20.01 -10.49 -8.37
CA PRO A 9 -20.83 -9.50 -7.70
C PRO A 9 -20.97 -9.84 -6.21
N GLU A 10 -21.19 -8.84 -5.34
CA GLU A 10 -21.40 -9.09 -3.89
C GLU A 10 -22.66 -9.93 -3.62
N PHE A 11 -23.70 -9.71 -4.42
CA PHE A 11 -24.99 -10.37 -4.27
C PHE A 11 -25.53 -10.83 -5.62
N PHE A 12 -26.30 -11.91 -5.61
CA PHE A 12 -27.22 -12.26 -6.68
C PHE A 12 -28.66 -12.13 -6.17
N VAL A 13 -29.59 -11.87 -7.10
CA VAL A 13 -31.01 -11.81 -6.79
C VAL A 13 -31.63 -13.13 -7.20
N ASP A 14 -32.31 -13.80 -6.27
CA ASP A 14 -33.11 -14.97 -6.61
C ASP A 14 -34.32 -14.52 -7.44
N GLU A 15 -34.42 -15.00 -8.69
CA GLU A 15 -35.46 -14.56 -9.63
C GLU A 15 -36.87 -14.97 -9.20
N VAL A 16 -37.00 -16.00 -8.35
CA VAL A 16 -38.29 -16.54 -7.90
C VAL A 16 -38.84 -15.76 -6.71
N SER A 17 -38.00 -15.42 -5.74
CA SER A 17 -38.40 -14.75 -4.49
C SER A 17 -38.02 -13.27 -4.42
N GLY A 18 -37.16 -12.77 -5.32
CA GLY A 18 -36.61 -11.41 -5.28
C GLY A 18 -35.63 -11.17 -4.13
N ILE A 19 -35.25 -12.21 -3.39
CA ILE A 19 -34.36 -12.11 -2.24
C ILE A 19 -32.91 -11.92 -2.73
N LYS A 20 -32.21 -10.95 -2.13
CA LYS A 20 -30.76 -10.80 -2.32
C LYS A 20 -30.02 -11.85 -1.50
N VAL A 21 -29.24 -12.66 -2.18
CA VAL A 21 -28.39 -13.69 -1.57
C VAL A 21 -26.93 -13.32 -1.81
N LEU A 22 -26.10 -13.51 -0.79
CA LEU A 22 -24.67 -13.23 -0.85
C LEU A 22 -23.98 -14.22 -1.80
N ASP A 23 -23.12 -13.74 -2.69
CA ASP A 23 -22.32 -14.61 -3.55
C ASP A 23 -21.07 -15.07 -2.79
N ILE A 24 -21.05 -16.33 -2.36
CA ILE A 24 -19.92 -16.93 -1.63
C ILE A 24 -18.61 -16.83 -2.46
N ARG A 25 -18.69 -16.82 -3.80
CA ARG A 25 -17.49 -16.66 -4.66
C ARG A 25 -16.89 -15.27 -4.54
N HIS A 26 -17.71 -14.26 -4.24
CA HIS A 26 -17.22 -12.92 -3.94
C HIS A 26 -16.36 -12.95 -2.69
N GLU A 27 -16.84 -13.57 -1.61
CA GLU A 27 -16.10 -13.70 -0.35
C GLU A 27 -14.82 -14.50 -0.52
N ILE A 28 -14.88 -15.68 -1.17
CA ILE A 28 -13.70 -16.52 -1.45
C ILE A 28 -12.65 -15.75 -2.25
N TRP A 29 -13.07 -14.96 -3.25
CA TRP A 29 -12.14 -14.15 -4.03
C TRP A 29 -11.52 -13.03 -3.20
N VAL A 30 -12.31 -12.33 -2.37
CA VAL A 30 -11.81 -11.27 -1.48
C VAL A 30 -10.80 -11.83 -0.49
N GLU A 31 -11.11 -12.94 0.17
CA GLU A 31 -10.22 -13.58 1.14
C GLU A 31 -8.94 -14.09 0.48
N GLY A 32 -9.04 -14.83 -0.64
CA GLY A 32 -7.89 -15.36 -1.35
C GLY A 32 -6.99 -14.27 -1.93
N TYR A 33 -7.57 -13.21 -2.49
CA TYR A 33 -6.82 -12.06 -2.98
C TYR A 33 -6.13 -11.31 -1.83
N LYS A 34 -6.82 -11.12 -0.70
CA LYS A 34 -6.25 -10.49 0.49
C LYS A 34 -5.06 -11.29 1.01
N ALA A 35 -5.20 -12.61 1.21
CA ALA A 35 -4.13 -13.49 1.64
C ALA A 35 -2.91 -13.42 0.69
N GLY A 36 -3.14 -13.47 -0.63
CA GLY A 36 -2.06 -13.35 -1.62
C GLY A 36 -1.44 -11.95 -1.74
N SER A 37 -2.14 -10.91 -1.25
CA SER A 37 -1.64 -9.52 -1.24
C SER A 37 -0.89 -9.17 0.04
N GLU A 38 -1.26 -9.77 1.17
CA GLU A 38 -0.62 -9.51 2.48
C GLU A 38 0.80 -10.06 2.54
N ASP A 39 1.09 -11.13 1.79
CA ASP A 39 2.45 -11.70 1.66
C ASP A 39 3.33 -11.00 0.62
N ARG A 40 2.80 -10.01 -0.12
CA ARG A 40 3.63 -9.21 -1.02
C ARG A 40 4.31 -8.10 -0.24
N GLN A 41 5.64 -8.09 -0.29
CA GLN A 41 6.43 -6.94 0.15
C GLN A 41 6.04 -5.72 -0.70
N THR A 42 5.34 -4.78 -0.08
CA THR A 42 4.84 -3.55 -0.70
C THR A 42 5.29 -2.35 0.11
N ILE A 43 5.66 -1.26 -0.54
CA ILE A 43 6.07 -0.02 0.16
C ILE A 43 4.89 0.46 1.02
N LYS A 44 5.08 0.56 2.33
CA LYS A 44 4.07 1.07 3.26
C LYS A 44 4.48 2.40 3.90
N THR A 45 5.74 2.53 4.29
CA THR A 45 6.24 3.73 4.94
C THR A 45 7.58 4.13 4.33
N VAL A 46 7.71 5.39 3.97
CA VAL A 46 8.91 5.99 3.40
C VAL A 46 9.33 7.14 4.28
N ILE A 47 10.56 7.11 4.77
CA ILE A 47 11.08 8.12 5.69
C ILE A 47 12.36 8.71 5.10
N ARG A 48 12.38 10.03 4.89
CA ARG A 48 13.59 10.78 4.56
C ARG A 48 14.22 11.30 5.85
N CYS A 49 15.48 10.95 6.07
CA CYS A 49 16.30 11.45 7.16
C CYS A 49 17.00 12.77 6.77
N GLN A 50 17.57 13.45 7.76
CA GLN A 50 18.26 14.75 7.59
C GLN A 50 19.47 14.69 6.65
N ASN A 51 20.14 13.54 6.56
CA ASN A 51 21.29 13.31 5.69
C ASN A 51 20.90 12.85 4.27
N ASP A 52 19.65 13.11 3.87
CA ASP A 52 19.04 12.65 2.62
C ASP A 52 19.03 11.13 2.44
N MET A 53 19.30 10.37 3.50
CA MET A 53 19.09 8.93 3.49
C MET A 53 17.59 8.64 3.57
N VAL A 54 17.14 7.70 2.76
CA VAL A 54 15.75 7.23 2.77
C VAL A 54 15.68 5.80 3.26
N MET A 55 14.79 5.60 4.22
CA MET A 55 14.43 4.31 4.78
C MET A 55 13.03 3.93 4.33
N VAL A 56 12.86 2.70 3.85
CA VAL A 56 11.58 2.21 3.34
C VAL A 56 11.20 0.93 4.05
N PHE A 57 9.95 0.89 4.50
CA PHE A 57 9.37 -0.23 5.23
C PHE A 57 8.15 -0.77 4.50
N ASP A 58 7.95 -2.08 4.59
CA ASP A 58 6.77 -2.75 4.10
C ASP A 58 5.62 -2.77 5.11
N ASN A 59 4.53 -3.43 4.74
CA ASN A 59 3.33 -3.60 5.56
C ASN A 59 3.57 -4.40 6.86
N LYS A 60 4.67 -5.14 6.97
CA LYS A 60 5.08 -5.88 8.18
C LYS A 60 6.05 -5.05 9.05
N GLY A 61 6.42 -3.85 8.59
CA GLY A 61 7.44 -3.03 9.25
C GLY A 61 8.86 -3.52 8.98
N GLU A 62 9.05 -4.39 7.98
CA GLU A 62 10.36 -4.86 7.57
C GLU A 62 10.96 -3.87 6.57
N GLN A 63 12.27 -3.65 6.65
CA GLN A 63 12.98 -2.79 5.71
C GLN A 63 13.02 -3.43 4.32
N ILE A 64 12.85 -2.61 3.27
CA ILE A 64 12.96 -3.04 1.87
C ILE A 64 14.27 -2.49 1.28
N PRO A 65 15.36 -3.29 1.19
CA PRO A 65 16.68 -2.80 0.80
C PRO A 65 16.73 -2.14 -0.59
N GLU A 66 15.90 -2.59 -1.51
CA GLU A 66 15.86 -2.13 -2.91
C GLU A 66 15.43 -0.66 -3.04
N TYR A 67 14.78 -0.10 -2.02
CA TYR A 67 14.29 1.28 -2.02
C TYR A 67 15.00 2.15 -0.97
N GLN A 68 16.10 1.67 -0.39
CA GLN A 68 16.92 2.46 0.52
C GLN A 68 18.10 3.10 -0.19
N GLY A 69 18.49 4.29 0.25
CA GLY A 69 19.65 4.99 -0.31
C GLY A 69 19.53 6.50 -0.23
N GLN A 70 20.33 7.19 -1.06
CA GLN A 70 20.27 8.64 -1.18
C GLN A 70 18.98 9.06 -1.86
N TYR A 71 18.29 10.05 -1.30
CA TYR A 71 16.98 10.52 -1.74
C TYR A 71 16.92 10.78 -3.24
N GLU A 72 17.88 11.50 -3.80
CA GLU A 72 17.95 11.82 -5.23
C GLU A 72 18.05 10.57 -6.13
N GLU A 73 18.66 9.49 -5.64
CA GLU A 73 18.83 8.25 -6.42
C GLU A 73 17.58 7.37 -6.41
N ILE A 74 16.81 7.41 -5.33
CA ILE A 74 15.72 6.47 -5.06
C ILE A 74 14.33 7.10 -5.17
N LYS A 75 14.21 8.44 -5.11
CA LYS A 75 12.93 9.17 -5.08
C LYS A 75 12.00 8.74 -6.21
N GLU A 76 12.49 8.79 -7.46
CA GLU A 76 11.67 8.47 -8.63
C GLU A 76 11.19 7.02 -8.61
N LYS A 77 12.07 6.11 -8.17
CA LYS A 77 11.76 4.68 -8.05
C LYS A 77 10.64 4.45 -7.03
N ILE A 78 10.72 5.09 -5.86
CA ILE A 78 9.67 5.04 -4.83
C ILE A 78 8.38 5.66 -5.34
N LEU A 79 8.42 6.86 -5.92
CA LEU A 79 7.21 7.55 -6.41
C LEU A 79 6.56 6.83 -7.60
N LYS A 80 7.24 5.90 -8.25
CA LYS A 80 6.65 5.03 -9.27
C LYS A 80 5.98 3.80 -8.65
N ASP A 81 6.64 3.17 -7.68
CA ASP A 81 6.25 1.85 -7.17
C ASP A 81 5.41 1.91 -5.89
N ALA A 82 5.45 3.02 -5.15
CA ALA A 82 4.71 3.16 -3.90
C ALA A 82 3.21 3.26 -4.17
N PRO A 83 2.37 2.47 -3.48
CA PRO A 83 0.93 2.53 -3.62
C PRO A 83 0.36 3.86 -3.10
N THR A 84 -0.92 4.12 -3.39
CA THR A 84 -1.59 5.38 -3.02
C THR A 84 -1.82 5.52 -1.51
N ASP A 85 -1.79 4.42 -0.76
CA ASP A 85 -1.96 4.38 0.69
C ASP A 85 -0.61 4.29 1.45
N ALA A 86 0.51 4.49 0.75
CA ALA A 86 1.83 4.61 1.35
C ALA A 86 1.96 5.92 2.13
N VAL A 87 2.59 5.86 3.30
CA VAL A 87 2.85 7.00 4.16
C VAL A 87 4.24 7.53 3.87
N PHE A 88 4.31 8.83 3.54
CA PHE A 88 5.56 9.53 3.31
C PHE A 88 5.86 10.44 4.48
N GLY A 89 7.09 10.42 4.98
CA GLY A 89 7.49 11.26 6.08
C GLY A 89 8.91 11.74 5.99
N TYR A 90 9.19 12.75 6.79
CA TYR A 90 10.48 13.39 6.94
C TYR A 90 10.76 13.59 8.43
N PHE A 91 12.02 13.41 8.83
CA PHE A 91 12.48 13.79 10.16
C PHE A 91 13.07 15.21 10.12
N PRO A 92 12.34 16.25 10.55
CA PRO A 92 12.91 17.58 10.70
C PRO A 92 13.98 17.62 11.79
N ASP A 93 14.94 18.54 11.64
CA ASP A 93 16.00 18.75 12.61
C ASP A 93 15.44 18.96 14.03
N TYR A 94 15.99 18.20 14.99
CA TYR A 94 15.71 18.23 16.44
C TYR A 94 14.41 17.61 16.97
N ASP A 95 13.46 17.20 16.12
CA ASP A 95 12.24 16.54 16.58
C ASP A 95 12.32 15.01 16.48
N THR A 96 11.85 14.31 17.52
CA THR A 96 11.74 12.84 17.51
C THR A 96 10.46 12.39 16.77
N GLU A 97 9.63 13.33 16.33
CA GLU A 97 8.36 13.07 15.68
C GLU A 97 8.50 13.04 14.15
N LEU A 98 8.04 11.95 13.55
CA LEU A 98 7.95 11.80 12.11
C LEU A 98 6.88 12.75 11.57
N GLN A 99 7.26 13.72 10.74
CA GLN A 99 6.29 14.55 10.04
C GLN A 99 5.81 13.84 8.78
N THR A 100 4.53 13.49 8.74
CA THR A 100 3.90 12.92 7.54
C THR A 100 3.62 14.04 6.54
N VAL A 101 4.04 13.85 5.29
CA VAL A 101 3.84 14.80 4.20
C VAL A 101 3.05 14.17 3.06
N PRO A 102 2.32 14.97 2.26
CA PRO A 102 1.70 14.49 1.03
C PRO A 102 2.74 13.92 0.06
N ARG A 103 2.34 12.94 -0.74
CA ARG A 103 3.20 12.32 -1.76
C ARG A 103 3.73 13.35 -2.76
N GLU A 104 2.92 14.36 -3.06
CA GLU A 104 3.22 15.43 -4.01
C GLU A 104 4.30 16.39 -3.50
N GLU A 105 4.42 16.51 -2.18
CA GLU A 105 5.40 17.38 -1.51
C GLU A 105 6.68 16.63 -1.10
N TRP A 106 6.63 15.29 -1.13
CA TRP A 106 7.75 14.41 -0.83
C TRP A 106 8.74 14.27 -1.99
#